data_AF-A0A7C7WG87-F1
#
_entry.id   AF-A0A7C7WG87-F1
#
_cell.length_a   1.000
_cell.length_b   1.000
_cell.length_c   1.000
_cell.angle_alpha   90.00
_cell.angle_beta   90.00
_cell.angle_gamma   90.00
#
_symmetry.space_group_name_H-M   'P 1'
#
loop_
_entity.id
_entity.type
_entity.pdbx_description
1 polymer ?
#
loop_
_entity_poly.entity_id
_entity_poly.type
_entity_poly.pdbx_seq_one_letter_code
_entity_poly.pdbx_strand_id
1 'polypeptide(L)'
;MSQRRYQALLDAGFTVFAVRHGSSPKYVLPEIVPDVRRAVRYVRLNARRLGVDPERLGVWGGSAGGHLSLMLGLGSDNGDPSAEDAVLRAGNRVAAVVAYYPPVDLRPLARGITTENANTRFPALNFDPSEASSISPIVHVSGDDPPTLLIHGDADGLVPVSNSHDMYAALQEHGVESKVIIIPGAGHGFRGADADQAMTALVDWFGLHLSARSSN
;
A
#
# COMPACT_ATOMS: atom_id res chain seq x y z
N MET A 1 -21.72 -11.15 -2.15
CA MET A 1 -20.42 -11.66 -1.67
C MET A 1 -19.38 -10.55 -1.39
N SER A 2 -19.40 -9.37 -2.02
CA SER A 2 -18.38 -8.32 -1.76
C SER A 2 -18.55 -7.54 -0.45
N GLN A 3 -19.77 -7.37 0.08
CA GLN A 3 -20.00 -6.60 1.32
C GLN A 3 -19.22 -7.11 2.53
N ARG A 4 -19.05 -8.45 2.68
CA ARG A 4 -18.33 -9.02 3.83
C ARG A 4 -16.86 -8.58 3.92
N ARG A 5 -16.20 -8.28 2.80
CA ARG A 5 -14.76 -7.95 2.80
C ARG A 5 -14.46 -6.59 3.42
N TYR A 6 -15.42 -5.67 3.35
CA TYR A 6 -15.26 -4.29 3.81
C TYR A 6 -16.13 -3.98 5.04
N GLN A 7 -16.94 -4.93 5.50
CA GLN A 7 -17.95 -4.69 6.51
C GLN A 7 -17.36 -4.10 7.80
N ALA A 8 -16.24 -4.63 8.30
CA ALA A 8 -15.61 -4.12 9.52
C ALA A 8 -15.17 -2.65 9.39
N LEU A 9 -14.70 -2.23 8.21
CA LEU A 9 -14.37 -0.82 7.94
C LEU A 9 -15.62 0.06 7.89
N LEU A 10 -16.67 -0.43 7.24
CA LEU A 10 -17.95 0.29 7.14
C LEU A 10 -18.61 0.43 8.52
N ASP A 11 -18.58 -0.62 9.34
CA ASP A 11 -19.11 -0.65 10.71
C ASP A 11 -18.33 0.30 11.63
N ALA A 12 -17.02 0.46 11.38
CA ALA A 12 -16.17 1.45 12.05
C ALA A 12 -16.37 2.89 11.53
N GLY A 13 -17.26 3.10 10.56
CA GLY A 13 -17.62 4.44 10.04
C GLY A 13 -16.71 4.96 8.92
N PHE A 14 -15.86 4.11 8.33
CA PHE A 14 -15.03 4.51 7.19
C PHE A 14 -15.83 4.48 5.88
N THR A 15 -15.52 5.43 4.99
CA THR A 15 -15.90 5.33 3.57
C THR A 15 -14.83 4.53 2.83
N VAL A 16 -15.23 3.48 2.11
CA VAL A 16 -14.30 2.61 1.38
C VAL A 16 -14.36 2.88 -0.12
N PHE A 17 -13.23 3.27 -0.71
CA PHE A 17 -13.05 3.38 -2.15
C PHE A 17 -12.30 2.15 -2.68
N ALA A 18 -13.01 1.29 -3.42
CA ALA A 18 -12.37 0.16 -4.10
C ALA A 18 -11.72 0.64 -5.40
N VAL A 19 -10.38 0.67 -5.44
CA VAL A 19 -9.61 1.13 -6.59
C VAL A 19 -9.31 -0.05 -7.52
N ARG A 20 -9.52 0.16 -8.82
CA ARG A 20 -9.07 -0.74 -9.88
C ARG A 20 -8.02 -0.02 -10.72
N HIS A 21 -6.80 -0.52 -10.67
CA HIS A 21 -5.70 -0.07 -11.53
C HIS A 21 -5.60 -0.96 -12.80
N GLY A 22 -4.73 -0.58 -13.74
CA GLY A 22 -4.33 -1.42 -14.85
C GLY A 22 -3.89 -2.81 -14.38
N SER A 23 -4.34 -3.87 -15.06
CA SER A 23 -4.03 -5.25 -14.66
C SER A 23 -3.04 -5.89 -15.63
N SER A 24 -2.17 -6.74 -15.08
CA SER A 24 -1.43 -7.72 -15.89
C SER A 24 -2.40 -8.63 -16.67
N PRO A 25 -1.97 -9.18 -17.83
CA PRO A 25 -0.68 -8.97 -18.47
C PRO A 25 -0.58 -7.66 -19.28
N LYS A 26 -1.66 -6.85 -19.34
CA LYS A 26 -1.68 -5.64 -20.17
C LYS A 26 -0.81 -4.50 -19.63
N TYR A 27 -0.69 -4.40 -18.31
CA TYR A 27 0.08 -3.33 -17.64
C TYR A 27 1.15 -3.91 -16.73
N VAL A 28 2.30 -3.24 -16.68
CA VAL A 28 3.43 -3.56 -15.78
C VAL A 28 3.49 -2.61 -14.59
N LEU A 29 4.25 -2.97 -13.53
CA LEU A 29 4.29 -2.20 -12.28
C LEU A 29 4.57 -0.69 -12.45
N PRO A 30 5.54 -0.25 -13.27
CA PRO A 30 5.76 1.18 -13.51
C PRO A 30 4.54 1.91 -14.07
N GLU A 31 3.68 1.24 -14.85
CA GLU A 31 2.43 1.81 -15.39
C GLU A 31 1.30 1.77 -14.35
N ILE A 32 1.32 0.81 -13.44
CA ILE A 32 0.29 0.60 -12.41
C ILE A 32 0.44 1.58 -11.24
N VAL A 33 1.66 1.95 -10.85
CA VAL A 33 1.90 2.89 -9.73
C VAL A 33 1.23 4.26 -9.96
N PRO A 34 1.33 4.89 -11.15
CA PRO A 34 0.59 6.11 -11.47
C PRO A 34 -0.93 5.98 -11.34
N ASP A 35 -1.52 4.82 -11.66
CA ASP A 35 -2.98 4.61 -11.57
C ASP A 35 -3.47 4.72 -10.12
N VAL A 36 -2.77 4.11 -9.16
CA VAL A 36 -3.16 4.18 -7.75
C VAL A 36 -2.93 5.57 -7.16
N ARG A 37 -1.88 6.29 -7.60
CA ARG A 37 -1.67 7.71 -7.24
C ARG A 37 -2.82 8.57 -7.77
N ARG A 38 -3.22 8.38 -9.03
CA ARG A 38 -4.34 9.11 -9.64
C ARG A 38 -5.64 8.87 -8.89
N ALA A 39 -5.87 7.67 -8.35
CA ALA A 39 -7.05 7.37 -7.56
C ALA A 39 -7.15 8.23 -6.28
N VAL A 40 -6.06 8.36 -5.51
CA VAL A 40 -6.03 9.26 -4.33
C VAL A 40 -6.27 10.70 -4.73
N ARG A 41 -5.59 11.16 -5.80
CA ARG A 41 -5.77 12.52 -6.30
C ARG A 41 -7.21 12.80 -6.73
N TYR A 42 -7.87 11.82 -7.35
CA TYR A 42 -9.28 11.90 -7.71
C TYR A 42 -10.17 12.05 -6.47
N VAL A 43 -9.94 11.26 -5.43
CA VAL A 43 -10.68 11.36 -4.16
C VAL A 43 -10.47 12.74 -3.54
N ARG A 44 -9.23 13.23 -3.45
CA ARG A 44 -8.90 14.57 -2.94
C ARG A 44 -9.62 15.67 -3.72
N LEU A 45 -9.55 15.64 -5.06
CA LEU A 45 -10.21 16.61 -5.94
C LEU A 45 -11.74 16.61 -5.75
N ASN A 46 -12.33 15.45 -5.46
CA ASN A 46 -13.78 15.26 -5.35
C ASN A 46 -14.27 15.18 -3.90
N ALA A 47 -13.44 15.45 -2.90
CA ALA A 47 -13.72 15.13 -1.50
C ALA A 47 -15.05 15.74 -1.00
N ARG A 48 -15.33 17.00 -1.36
CA ARG A 48 -16.62 17.67 -1.07
C ARG A 48 -17.82 16.93 -1.65
N ARG A 49 -17.73 16.46 -2.90
CA ARG A 49 -18.79 15.71 -3.58
C ARG A 49 -18.95 14.31 -2.99
N LEU A 50 -17.86 13.71 -2.54
CA LEU A 50 -17.82 12.37 -1.97
C LEU A 50 -18.17 12.36 -0.47
N GLY A 51 -18.25 13.52 0.18
CA GLY A 51 -18.54 13.64 1.61
C GLY A 51 -17.42 13.14 2.53
N VAL A 52 -16.17 13.20 2.06
CA VAL A 52 -14.98 12.73 2.80
C VAL A 52 -14.01 13.88 3.07
N ASP A 53 -13.17 13.71 4.10
CA ASP A 53 -12.08 14.62 4.40
C ASP A 53 -10.84 14.24 3.56
N PRO A 54 -10.32 15.14 2.69
CA PRO A 54 -9.18 14.84 1.82
C PRO A 54 -7.87 14.63 2.58
N GLU A 55 -7.79 15.05 3.85
CA GLU A 55 -6.59 14.89 4.69
C GLU A 55 -6.63 13.63 5.56
N ARG A 56 -7.72 12.86 5.53
CA ARG A 56 -7.92 11.65 6.34
C ARG A 56 -8.06 10.40 5.48
N LEU A 57 -7.22 10.30 4.45
CA LEU A 57 -7.22 9.17 3.52
C LEU A 57 -6.18 8.13 3.97
N GLY A 58 -6.62 6.90 4.24
CA GLY A 58 -5.73 5.75 4.43
C GLY A 58 -5.71 4.85 3.19
N VAL A 59 -4.65 4.06 3.04
CA VAL A 59 -4.53 3.05 1.98
C VAL A 59 -4.19 1.69 2.58
N TRP A 60 -4.77 0.63 2.00
CA TRP A 60 -4.41 -0.73 2.34
C TRP A 60 -4.46 -1.68 1.16
N GLY A 61 -3.70 -2.76 1.26
CA GLY A 61 -3.74 -3.86 0.32
C GLY A 61 -2.87 -5.03 0.77
N GLY A 62 -3.06 -6.19 0.12
CA GLY A 62 -2.24 -7.37 0.34
C GLY A 62 -1.41 -7.76 -0.87
N SER A 63 -0.24 -8.33 -0.65
CA SER A 63 0.69 -8.79 -1.69
C SER A 63 1.05 -7.64 -2.63
N ALA A 64 0.80 -7.77 -3.95
CA ALA A 64 0.94 -6.68 -4.90
C ALA A 64 0.16 -5.41 -4.50
N GLY A 65 -1.02 -5.53 -3.88
CA GLY A 65 -1.75 -4.38 -3.34
C GLY A 65 -1.06 -3.74 -2.13
N GLY A 66 -0.36 -4.54 -1.31
CA GLY A 66 0.45 -4.05 -0.19
C GLY A 66 1.68 -3.30 -0.70
N HIS A 67 2.34 -3.83 -1.73
CA HIS A 67 3.40 -3.13 -2.46
C HIS A 67 2.93 -1.77 -3.00
N LEU A 68 1.78 -1.73 -3.69
CA LEU A 68 1.22 -0.48 -4.22
C LEU A 68 0.80 0.50 -3.11
N SER A 69 0.33 -0.01 -1.97
CA SER A 69 0.02 0.81 -0.79
C SER A 69 1.27 1.49 -0.23
N LEU A 70 2.39 0.76 -0.17
CA LEU A 70 3.69 1.33 0.25
C LEU A 70 4.24 2.31 -0.80
N MET A 71 4.19 1.98 -2.10
CA MET A 71 4.62 2.88 -3.17
C MET A 71 3.83 4.20 -3.16
N LEU A 72 2.55 4.14 -2.82
CA LEU A 72 1.69 5.32 -2.71
C LEU A 72 2.02 6.16 -1.47
N GLY A 73 2.28 5.51 -0.33
CA GLY A 73 2.55 6.18 0.95
C GLY A 73 3.95 6.77 1.05
N LEU A 74 4.98 5.98 0.71
CA LEU A 74 6.39 6.33 0.89
C LEU A 74 6.94 7.11 -0.31
N GLY A 75 6.42 6.84 -1.51
CA GLY A 75 6.76 7.56 -2.74
C GLY A 75 5.75 8.67 -3.06
N SER A 76 5.34 9.47 -2.07
CA SER A 76 4.29 10.49 -2.27
C SER A 76 4.83 11.79 -2.89
N ASP A 77 3.97 12.52 -3.60
CA ASP A 77 4.28 13.85 -4.14
C ASP A 77 3.17 14.87 -3.86
N ASN A 78 3.47 16.15 -4.13
CA ASN A 78 2.55 17.28 -3.92
C ASN A 78 1.69 17.61 -5.15
N GLY A 79 1.77 16.82 -6.23
CA GLY A 79 1.16 17.12 -7.52
C GLY A 79 1.92 18.20 -8.30
N ASP A 80 1.37 18.56 -9.46
CA ASP A 80 1.89 19.62 -10.34
C ASP A 80 0.83 20.71 -10.53
N PRO A 81 0.97 21.89 -9.89
CA PRO A 81 0.02 22.99 -10.02
C PRO A 81 -0.22 23.47 -11.46
N SER A 82 0.75 23.23 -12.36
CA SER A 82 0.68 23.64 -13.77
C SER A 82 0.05 22.60 -14.69
N ALA A 83 -0.25 21.39 -14.18
CA ALA A 83 -0.79 20.31 -15.00
C ALA A 83 -2.12 20.69 -15.67
N GLU A 84 -2.27 20.36 -16.95
CA GLU A 84 -3.52 20.60 -17.69
C GLU A 84 -4.69 19.81 -17.06
N ASP A 85 -4.45 18.55 -16.71
CA ASP A 85 -5.41 17.71 -16.01
C ASP A 85 -5.50 18.10 -14.53
N ALA A 86 -6.67 18.58 -14.11
CA ALA A 86 -6.94 19.03 -12.74
C ALA A 86 -6.66 17.97 -11.68
N VAL A 87 -6.79 16.67 -12.00
CA VAL A 87 -6.48 15.63 -11.02
C VAL A 87 -4.98 15.55 -10.72
N LEU A 88 -4.13 15.90 -11.68
CA LEU A 88 -2.68 15.85 -11.49
C LEU A 88 -2.15 17.01 -10.65
N ARG A 89 -2.96 18.05 -10.42
CA ARG A 89 -2.60 19.20 -9.57
C ARG A 89 -2.60 18.89 -8.08
N ALA A 90 -3.37 17.88 -7.65
CA ALA A 90 -3.40 17.46 -6.26
C ALA A 90 -2.24 16.49 -5.97
N GLY A 91 -1.68 16.57 -4.75
CA GLY A 91 -0.77 15.55 -4.23
C GLY A 91 -1.48 14.24 -3.92
N ASN A 92 -0.71 13.17 -3.70
CA ASN A 92 -1.22 11.84 -3.39
C ASN A 92 -0.89 11.34 -1.97
N ARG A 93 -0.45 12.23 -1.07
CA ARG A 93 -0.18 11.89 0.33
C ARG A 93 -1.41 11.27 0.99
N VAL A 94 -1.17 10.20 1.74
CA VAL A 94 -2.14 9.50 2.58
C VAL A 94 -1.74 9.67 4.04
N ALA A 95 -2.69 9.60 4.96
CA ALA A 95 -2.47 9.79 6.39
C ALA A 95 -2.08 8.51 7.14
N ALA A 96 -2.30 7.33 6.54
CA ALA A 96 -1.91 6.04 7.10
C ALA A 96 -1.79 4.97 6.02
N VAL A 97 -0.88 4.02 6.22
CA VAL A 97 -0.67 2.87 5.32
C VAL A 97 -0.83 1.57 6.12
N VAL A 98 -1.51 0.59 5.53
CA VAL A 98 -1.49 -0.80 6.01
C VAL A 98 -1.13 -1.73 4.85
N ALA A 99 -0.07 -2.53 4.97
CA ALA A 99 0.35 -3.45 3.93
C ALA A 99 0.44 -4.89 4.45
N TYR A 100 -0.32 -5.79 3.83
CA TYR A 100 -0.28 -7.21 4.15
C TYR A 100 0.71 -7.94 3.24
N TYR A 101 1.63 -8.70 3.83
CA TYR A 101 2.64 -9.52 3.16
C TYR A 101 3.21 -8.89 1.88
N PRO A 102 3.72 -7.65 1.94
CA PRO A 102 4.11 -6.91 0.74
C PRO A 102 5.49 -7.37 0.24
N PRO A 103 5.67 -7.53 -1.08
CA PRO A 103 7.00 -7.42 -1.68
C PRO A 103 7.50 -5.98 -1.57
N VAL A 104 8.71 -5.75 -1.07
CA VAL A 104 9.20 -4.39 -0.79
C VAL A 104 10.47 -3.97 -1.53
N ASP A 105 11.21 -4.95 -2.05
CA ASP A 105 12.43 -4.72 -2.81
C ASP A 105 12.42 -5.57 -4.10
N LEU A 106 12.35 -4.89 -5.23
CA LEU A 106 12.36 -5.50 -6.56
C LEU A 106 13.74 -5.40 -7.23
N ARG A 107 14.72 -4.72 -6.62
CA ARG A 107 16.08 -4.57 -7.16
C ARG A 107 16.79 -5.91 -7.39
N PRO A 108 16.57 -6.98 -6.59
CA PRO A 108 17.13 -8.29 -6.92
C PRO A 108 16.65 -8.85 -8.26
N LEU A 109 15.42 -8.55 -8.70
CA LEU A 109 14.90 -8.95 -10.02
C LEU A 109 15.77 -8.36 -11.14
N ALA A 110 16.23 -7.11 -10.96
CA ALA A 110 17.08 -6.44 -11.93
C ALA A 110 18.46 -7.09 -12.11
N ARG A 111 18.87 -7.93 -11.15
CA ARG A 111 20.14 -8.66 -11.19
C ARG A 111 19.98 -10.08 -11.74
N GLY A 112 18.82 -10.41 -12.30
CA GLY A 112 18.51 -11.77 -12.78
C GLY A 112 18.39 -12.79 -11.65
N ILE A 113 18.35 -12.34 -10.38
CA ILE A 113 18.09 -13.19 -9.21
C ILE A 113 16.58 -13.38 -9.14
N THR A 114 16.07 -14.17 -10.08
CA THR A 114 14.70 -14.64 -10.09
C THR A 114 14.71 -16.09 -9.64
N THR A 115 13.72 -16.52 -8.86
CA THR A 115 13.26 -17.90 -9.05
C THR A 115 12.87 -17.98 -10.53
N GLU A 116 13.40 -18.95 -11.27
CA GLU A 116 13.47 -19.03 -12.74
C GLU A 116 12.14 -18.88 -13.52
N ASN A 117 11.03 -18.50 -12.85
CA ASN A 117 9.67 -18.35 -13.38
C ASN A 117 8.87 -17.17 -12.78
N ALA A 118 9.47 -16.24 -12.01
CA ALA A 118 8.71 -15.15 -11.35
C ALA A 118 7.97 -14.25 -12.36
N ASN A 119 8.61 -13.90 -13.48
CA ASN A 119 8.07 -13.04 -14.53
C ASN A 119 6.95 -13.72 -15.35
N THR A 120 7.05 -15.03 -15.56
CA THR A 120 5.99 -15.85 -16.16
C THR A 120 4.77 -15.96 -15.25
N ARG A 121 5.01 -16.12 -13.94
CA ARG A 121 3.96 -16.21 -12.92
C ARG A 121 3.32 -14.85 -12.60
N PHE A 122 4.09 -13.77 -12.71
CA PHE A 122 3.68 -12.40 -12.40
C PHE A 122 4.06 -11.45 -13.55
N PRO A 123 3.25 -11.36 -14.62
CA PRO A 123 3.59 -10.56 -15.79
C PRO A 123 3.73 -9.06 -15.51
N ALA A 124 3.20 -8.57 -14.38
CA ALA A 124 3.42 -7.19 -13.94
C ALA A 124 4.90 -6.86 -13.65
N LEU A 125 5.74 -7.88 -13.49
CA LEU A 125 7.19 -7.76 -13.28
C LEU A 125 8.00 -7.70 -14.60
N ASN A 126 7.34 -7.71 -15.76
CA ASN A 126 7.97 -7.65 -17.08
C ASN A 126 8.30 -6.21 -17.51
N PHE A 127 8.97 -5.44 -16.66
CA PHE A 127 9.41 -4.06 -16.92
C PHE A 127 10.94 -4.00 -17.09
N ASP A 128 11.50 -2.85 -17.45
CA ASP A 128 12.95 -2.70 -17.60
C ASP A 128 13.65 -2.82 -16.23
N PRO A 129 14.59 -3.76 -16.03
CA PRO A 129 15.37 -3.90 -14.79
C PRO A 129 15.90 -2.60 -14.19
N SER A 130 16.25 -1.60 -15.00
CA SER A 130 16.72 -0.30 -14.53
C SER A 130 15.67 0.48 -13.74
N GLU A 131 14.38 0.21 -13.95
CA GLU A 131 13.27 0.82 -13.21
C GLU A 131 13.05 0.20 -11.84
N ALA A 132 13.63 -0.98 -11.55
CA ALA A 132 13.35 -1.74 -10.32
C ALA A 132 13.55 -0.93 -9.04
N SER A 133 14.55 -0.05 -9.00
CA SER A 133 14.74 0.84 -7.86
C SER A 133 13.59 1.84 -7.71
N SER A 134 13.15 2.47 -8.80
CA SER A 134 12.04 3.45 -8.76
C SER A 134 10.70 2.84 -8.35
N ILE A 135 10.52 1.53 -8.52
CA ILE A 135 9.31 0.82 -8.08
C ILE A 135 9.53 -0.07 -6.85
N SER A 136 10.63 0.11 -6.10
CA SER A 136 10.85 -0.59 -4.83
C SER A 136 10.51 0.33 -3.66
N PRO A 137 9.43 0.09 -2.88
CA PRO A 137 9.05 1.01 -1.82
C PRO A 137 10.14 1.22 -0.76
N ILE A 138 11.00 0.21 -0.53
CA ILE A 138 12.05 0.29 0.51
C ILE A 138 13.08 1.41 0.27
N VAL A 139 13.24 1.88 -0.97
CA VAL A 139 14.21 2.95 -1.28
C VAL A 139 13.63 4.36 -1.21
N HIS A 140 12.32 4.47 -0.99
CA HIS A 140 11.62 5.76 -0.96
C HIS A 140 11.32 6.25 0.45
N VAL A 141 11.72 5.48 1.48
CA VAL A 141 11.42 5.81 2.87
C VAL A 141 12.01 7.19 3.24
N SER A 142 11.20 8.03 3.87
CA SER A 142 11.55 9.38 4.29
C SER A 142 10.89 9.73 5.64
N GLY A 143 11.48 10.69 6.37
CA GLY A 143 11.02 11.01 7.73
C GLY A 143 9.63 11.65 7.83
N ASP A 144 9.06 12.12 6.70
CA ASP A 144 7.71 12.66 6.59
C ASP A 144 6.69 11.66 6.05
N ASP A 145 7.05 10.38 5.97
CA ASP A 145 6.16 9.31 5.56
C ASP A 145 5.03 9.07 6.58
N PRO A 146 3.86 8.57 6.13
CA PRO A 146 2.73 8.31 7.01
C PRO A 146 2.98 7.11 7.93
N PRO A 147 2.30 7.07 9.10
CA PRO A 147 2.28 5.89 9.96
C PRO A 147 1.94 4.62 9.17
N THR A 148 2.83 3.62 9.25
CA THR A 148 2.75 2.41 8.45
C THR A 148 2.66 1.13 9.29
N LEU A 149 1.60 0.35 9.08
CA LEU A 149 1.43 -0.99 9.64
C LEU A 149 1.73 -2.07 8.61
N LEU A 150 2.60 -3.01 8.97
CA LEU A 150 2.93 -4.20 8.20
C LEU A 150 2.32 -5.43 8.89
N ILE A 151 1.63 -6.29 8.14
CA ILE A 151 1.08 -7.56 8.66
C ILE A 151 1.54 -8.71 7.78
N HIS A 152 2.19 -9.73 8.32
CA HIS A 152 2.77 -10.82 7.53
C HIS A 152 2.60 -12.15 8.28
N GLY A 153 2.43 -13.26 7.56
CA GLY A 153 2.56 -14.59 8.14
C GLY A 153 4.01 -15.10 8.07
N ASP A 154 4.47 -15.83 9.09
CA ASP A 154 5.82 -16.40 9.09
C ASP A 154 5.93 -17.70 8.26
N ALA A 155 4.80 -18.28 7.85
CA ALA A 155 4.71 -19.43 6.95
C ALA A 155 4.38 -19.03 5.49
N ASP A 156 4.59 -17.76 5.13
CA ASP A 156 4.38 -17.28 3.76
C ASP A 156 5.41 -17.89 2.79
N GLY A 157 4.95 -18.85 1.99
CA GLY A 157 5.77 -19.53 0.98
C GLY A 157 5.88 -18.78 -0.35
N LEU A 158 5.30 -17.58 -0.49
CA LEU A 158 5.34 -16.80 -1.72
C LEU A 158 6.19 -15.53 -1.58
N VAL A 159 5.97 -14.76 -0.53
CA VAL A 159 6.74 -13.55 -0.21
C VAL A 159 7.43 -13.80 1.13
N PRO A 160 8.77 -13.82 1.19
CA PRO A 160 9.47 -14.04 2.45
C PRO A 160 9.08 -12.98 3.48
N VAL A 161 8.81 -13.43 4.72
CA VAL A 161 8.48 -12.57 5.87
C VAL A 161 9.53 -11.47 6.12
N SER A 162 10.78 -11.70 5.70
CA SER A 162 11.86 -10.70 5.74
C SER A 162 11.47 -9.39 5.06
N ASN A 163 10.63 -9.39 4.02
CA ASN A 163 10.16 -8.15 3.39
C ASN A 163 9.48 -7.20 4.40
N SER A 164 8.68 -7.72 5.33
CA SER A 164 8.07 -6.89 6.37
C SER A 164 9.07 -6.48 7.45
N HIS A 165 10.04 -7.33 7.78
CA HIS A 165 11.10 -6.97 8.74
C HIS A 165 12.04 -5.88 8.18
N ASP A 166 12.45 -6.02 6.93
CA ASP A 166 13.36 -5.09 6.25
C ASP A 166 12.70 -3.72 6.06
N MET A 167 11.44 -3.70 5.63
CA MET A 167 10.67 -2.45 5.52
C MET A 167 10.45 -1.80 6.89
N TYR A 168 10.11 -2.58 7.92
CA TYR A 168 9.99 -2.05 9.28
C TYR A 168 11.30 -1.43 9.76
N ALA A 169 12.44 -2.09 9.54
CA ALA A 169 13.75 -1.55 9.90
C ALA A 169 14.05 -0.23 9.17
N ALA A 170 13.76 -0.15 7.86
CA ALA A 170 13.94 1.07 7.08
C ALA A 170 13.06 2.23 7.58
N LEU A 171 11.80 1.97 7.92
CA LEU A 171 10.88 2.95 8.51
C LEU A 171 11.40 3.46 9.87
N GLN A 172 11.88 2.55 10.72
CA GLN A 172 12.44 2.90 12.04
C GLN A 172 13.72 3.73 11.92
N GLU A 173 14.59 3.43 10.96
CA GLU A 173 15.82 4.20 10.69
C GLU A 173 15.52 5.67 10.35
N HIS A 174 14.37 5.94 9.71
CA HIS A 174 13.93 7.28 9.35
C HIS A 174 12.98 7.91 10.38
N GLY A 175 12.76 7.27 11.53
CA GLY A 175 11.89 7.77 12.59
C GLY A 175 10.41 7.77 12.25
N VAL A 176 9.99 6.98 11.25
CA VAL A 176 8.59 6.86 10.84
C VAL A 176 7.84 5.97 11.82
N GLU A 177 6.70 6.46 12.33
CA GLU A 177 5.81 5.65 13.17
C GLU A 177 5.41 4.38 12.42
N SER A 178 5.75 3.23 12.96
CA SER A 178 5.49 1.97 12.28
C SER A 178 5.32 0.82 13.24
N LYS A 179 4.62 -0.22 12.76
CA LYS A 179 4.42 -1.46 13.49
C LYS A 179 4.48 -2.63 12.52
N VAL A 180 5.02 -3.75 13.00
CA VAL A 180 4.95 -5.04 12.29
C VAL A 180 4.20 -6.05 13.15
N ILE A 181 3.25 -6.75 12.54
CA ILE A 181 2.51 -7.87 13.14
C ILE A 181 2.86 -9.12 12.34
N ILE A 182 3.50 -10.09 13.01
CA ILE A 182 3.74 -11.41 12.45
C ILE A 182 2.68 -12.36 13.00
N ILE A 183 1.95 -13.03 12.10
CA ILE A 183 0.91 -14.01 12.44
C ILE A 183 1.54 -15.41 12.35
N PRO A 184 1.76 -16.11 13.49
CA PRO A 184 2.43 -17.41 13.50
C PRO A 184 1.64 -18.47 12.73
N GLY A 185 2.30 -19.20 11.84
CA GLY A 185 1.72 -20.26 11.02
C GLY A 185 0.88 -19.78 9.84
N ALA A 186 0.63 -18.47 9.70
CA ALA A 186 -0.15 -17.94 8.60
C ALA A 186 0.65 -17.94 7.28
N GLY A 187 -0.01 -18.32 6.19
CA GLY A 187 0.55 -18.30 4.84
C GLY A 187 0.11 -17.10 4.00
N HIS A 188 0.46 -17.11 2.71
CA HIS A 188 0.07 -16.04 1.78
C HIS A 188 -1.45 -15.98 1.57
N GLY A 189 -2.05 -14.80 1.74
CA GLY A 189 -3.49 -14.60 1.49
C GLY A 189 -4.37 -15.09 2.64
N PHE A 190 -4.17 -14.51 3.83
CA PHE A 190 -4.88 -14.79 5.10
C PHE A 190 -6.34 -15.24 4.94
N ARG A 191 -6.74 -16.21 5.76
CA ARG A 191 -8.09 -16.79 5.81
C ARG A 191 -8.50 -17.06 7.25
N GLY A 192 -9.81 -17.18 7.50
CA GLY A 192 -10.34 -17.50 8.83
C GLY A 192 -9.79 -16.54 9.89
N ALA A 193 -9.30 -17.09 10.99
CA ALA A 193 -8.76 -16.33 12.11
C ALA A 193 -7.63 -15.36 11.72
N ASP A 194 -6.76 -15.72 10.76
CA ASP A 194 -5.68 -14.84 10.30
C ASP A 194 -6.24 -13.59 9.61
N ALA A 195 -7.30 -13.77 8.81
CA ALA A 195 -7.95 -12.67 8.13
C ALA A 195 -8.70 -11.76 9.11
N ASP A 196 -9.33 -12.35 10.13
CA ASP A 196 -10.03 -11.61 11.18
C ASP A 196 -9.05 -10.80 12.05
N GLN A 197 -7.91 -11.39 12.42
CA GLN A 197 -6.83 -10.72 13.14
C GLN A 197 -6.24 -9.56 12.32
N ALA A 198 -5.94 -9.79 11.04
CA ALA A 198 -5.42 -8.74 10.16
C ALA A 198 -6.43 -7.59 9.96
N MET A 199 -7.71 -7.92 9.74
CA MET A 199 -8.78 -6.92 9.60
C MET A 199 -8.96 -6.08 10.86
N THR A 200 -8.93 -6.72 12.04
CA THR A 200 -9.01 -6.00 13.33
C THR A 200 -7.85 -5.02 13.47
N ALA A 201 -6.62 -5.47 13.24
CA ALA A 201 -5.44 -4.61 13.33
C ALA A 201 -5.47 -3.44 12.33
N LEU A 202 -6.00 -3.66 11.13
CA LEU A 202 -6.20 -2.59 10.15
C LEU A 202 -7.24 -1.56 10.59
N VAL A 203 -8.39 -2.02 11.09
CA VAL A 203 -9.44 -1.12 11.58
C VAL A 203 -8.92 -0.29 12.75
N ASP A 204 -8.18 -0.91 13.67
CA ASP A 204 -7.55 -0.21 14.79
C ASP A 204 -6.52 0.82 14.32
N TRP A 205 -5.68 0.47 13.34
CA TRP A 205 -4.67 1.39 12.79
C TRP A 205 -5.33 2.62 12.14
N PHE A 206 -6.33 2.39 11.30
CA PHE A 206 -7.08 3.50 10.71
C PHE A 206 -7.89 4.27 11.75
N GLY A 207 -8.43 3.61 12.78
CA GLY A 207 -9.09 4.27 13.90
C GLY A 207 -8.16 5.22 14.63
N LEU A 208 -6.91 4.82 14.86
CA LEU A 208 -5.90 5.65 15.51
C LEU A 208 -5.48 6.85 14.65
N HIS A 209 -5.19 6.63 13.37
CA HIS A 209 -4.53 7.64 12.53
C HIS A 209 -5.47 8.47 11.66
N LEU A 210 -6.66 7.95 11.37
CA LEU A 210 -7.64 8.64 10.53
C LEU A 210 -8.81 9.18 11.33
N SER A 211 -8.85 9.09 12.65
CA SER A 211 -9.91 9.73 13.45
C SER A 211 -9.76 11.25 13.45
N ALA A 212 -10.87 11.97 13.64
CA ALA A 212 -10.80 13.41 13.83
C ALA A 212 -9.97 13.65 15.08
N ARG A 213 -8.86 14.38 14.97
CA ARG A 213 -8.25 14.96 16.17
C ARG A 213 -9.33 15.86 16.76
N SER A 214 -9.78 15.55 17.97
CA SER A 214 -10.58 16.50 18.74
C SER A 214 -9.81 17.80 18.73
N SER A 215 -10.35 18.82 18.08
CA SER A 215 -9.86 20.18 18.22
C SER A 215 -9.98 20.53 19.69
N ASN A 216 -8.83 20.60 20.38
CA ASN A 216 -8.72 21.24 21.68
C ASN A 216 -8.99 22.73 21.54
#